data_AF-A0A918SL88-F1
#
_entry.id   AF-A0A918SL88-F1
#
_cell.length_a   1.000
_cell.length_b   1.000
_cell.length_c   1.000
_cell.angle_alpha   90.00
_cell.angle_beta   90.00
_cell.angle_gamma   90.00
#
_symmetry.space_group_name_H-M   'P 1'
#
loop_
_entity.id
_entity.type
_entity.pdbx_description
1 polymer ?
#
loop_
_entity_poly.entity_id
_entity_poly.type
_entity_poly.pdbx_seq_one_letter_code
_entity_poly.pdbx_strand_id
1 'polypeptide(L)' 'MGCADFEREWTEAMESLSTYSENPTEQNCENYKAALMDFYGQYEDCAFWGDEYQEAIDEIQEIDCSEETEDIET' A
#
# COMPACT_ATOMS: atom_id res chain seq x y z
N MET A 1 -8.66 -19.07 -10.03
CA MET A 1 -8.81 -17.60 -10.21
C MET A 1 -7.45 -17.12 -10.64
N GLY A 2 -7.34 -16.54 -11.84
CA GLY A 2 -6.07 -16.04 -12.34
C GLY A 2 -5.72 -14.75 -11.62
N CYS A 3 -4.42 -14.49 -11.47
CA CYS A 3 -3.83 -13.20 -11.14
C CYS A 3 -4.74 -12.08 -11.64
N ALA A 4 -5.49 -11.47 -10.71
CA ALA A 4 -6.64 -10.63 -11.02
C ALA A 4 -6.27 -9.51 -12.02
N ASP A 5 -7.27 -8.93 -12.69
CA ASP A 5 -7.07 -7.78 -13.60
C ASP A 5 -6.26 -6.68 -12.89
N PHE A 6 -4.95 -6.69 -13.12
CA PHE A 6 -3.97 -5.81 -12.49
C PHE A 6 -4.41 -4.35 -12.59
N GLU A 7 -4.90 -3.96 -13.77
CA GLU A 7 -5.36 -2.59 -14.03
C GLU A 7 -6.51 -2.15 -13.12
N ARG A 8 -7.45 -3.06 -12.80
CA ARG A 8 -8.60 -2.73 -11.97
C ARG A 8 -8.18 -2.54 -10.52
N GLU A 9 -7.50 -3.53 -9.95
CA GLU A 9 -7.09 -3.48 -8.54
C GLU A 9 -6.03 -2.38 -8.31
N TRP A 10 -5.16 -2.13 -9.30
CA TRP A 10 -4.19 -1.04 -9.25
C TRP A 10 -4.86 0.33 -9.24
N THR A 11 -6.01 0.47 -9.91
CA THR A 11 -6.78 1.72 -9.90
C THR A 11 -7.25 2.05 -8.48
N GLU A 12 -7.69 1.06 -7.69
CA GLU A 12 -8.12 1.28 -6.30
C GLU A 12 -6.96 1.71 -5.40
N ALA A 13 -5.78 1.08 -5.56
CA ALA A 13 -4.55 1.51 -4.88
C ALA A 13 -4.16 2.96 -5.27
N MET A 14 -4.28 3.33 -6.56
CA MET A 14 -3.99 4.69 -7.03
C MET A 14 -4.99 5.74 -6.50
N GLU A 15 -6.27 5.38 -6.35
CA GLU A 15 -7.28 6.27 -5.77
C GLU A 15 -7.00 6.56 -4.28
N SER A 16 -6.62 5.52 -3.52
CA SER A 16 -6.21 5.70 -2.12
C SER A 16 -4.92 6.53 -1.98
N LEU A 17 -3.95 6.34 -2.89
CA LEU A 17 -2.76 7.19 -2.97
C LEU A 17 -3.12 8.65 -3.28
N SER A 18 -4.01 8.89 -4.25
CA SER A 18 -4.50 10.24 -4.56
C SER A 18 -5.13 10.89 -3.34
N THR A 19 -5.98 10.15 -2.63
CA THR A 19 -6.65 10.63 -1.41
C THR A 19 -5.65 10.99 -0.30
N TYR A 20 -4.63 10.16 -0.10
CA TYR A 20 -3.54 10.45 0.84
C TYR A 20 -2.71 11.67 0.40
N SER A 21 -2.38 11.78 -0.89
CA SER A 21 -1.61 12.92 -1.42
C SER A 21 -2.36 14.24 -1.32
N GLU A 22 -3.69 14.23 -1.45
CA GLU A 22 -4.53 15.42 -1.32
C GLU A 22 -4.81 15.78 0.15
N ASN A 23 -4.87 14.78 1.02
CA ASN A 23 -5.14 14.95 2.45
C ASN A 23 -4.33 13.94 3.29
N PRO A 24 -3.06 14.26 3.61
CA PRO A 24 -2.13 13.34 4.26
C PRO A 24 -2.42 13.25 5.76
N THR A 25 -3.46 12.50 6.09
CA THR A 25 -3.82 12.14 7.47
C THR A 25 -3.39 10.70 7.75
N GLU A 26 -3.12 10.36 9.01
CA GLU A 26 -2.86 8.99 9.45
C GLU A 26 -3.91 8.02 8.90
N GLN A 27 -5.19 8.39 9.00
CA GLN A 27 -6.29 7.58 8.47
C GLN A 27 -6.19 7.34 6.95
N ASN A 28 -5.81 8.35 6.17
CA ASN A 28 -5.67 8.20 4.71
C ASN A 28 -4.40 7.44 4.33
N CYS A 29 -3.33 7.56 5.10
CA CYS A 29 -2.15 6.72 4.95
C CYS A 29 -2.47 5.25 5.22
N GLU A 30 -3.14 4.95 6.34
CA GLU A 30 -3.57 3.59 6.69
C GLU A 30 -4.49 3.00 5.61
N ASN A 31 -5.39 3.82 5.05
CA ASN A 31 -6.24 3.40 3.93
C ASN A 31 -5.41 3.06 2.68
N TYR A 32 -4.38 3.85 2.36
CA TYR A 32 -3.47 3.58 1.25
C TYR A 32 -2.63 2.31 1.47
N LYS A 33 -2.05 2.16 2.67
CA LYS A 33 -1.29 0.97 3.06
C LYS A 33 -2.16 -0.30 2.99
N ALA A 34 -3.40 -0.22 3.47
CA ALA A 34 -4.35 -1.33 3.38
C ALA A 34 -4.70 -1.68 1.93
N ALA A 35 -4.92 -0.69 1.06
CA ALA A 35 -5.19 -0.91 -0.36
C ALA A 35 -4.00 -1.58 -1.08
N LEU A 36 -2.77 -1.21 -0.74
CA LEU A 36 -1.56 -1.87 -1.24
C LEU A 36 -1.44 -3.32 -0.76
N MET A 37 -1.67 -3.58 0.53
CA MET A 37 -1.62 -4.94 1.09
C MET A 37 -2.70 -5.84 0.49
N ASP A 38 -3.91 -5.32 0.28
CA ASP A 38 -4.99 -6.08 -0.38
C ASP A 38 -4.63 -6.37 -1.83
N PHE A 39 -4.16 -5.37 -2.57
CA PHE A 39 -3.70 -5.50 -3.95
C PHE A 39 -2.64 -6.61 -4.08
N TYR A 40 -1.52 -6.50 -3.37
CA TYR A 40 -0.44 -7.48 -3.46
C TYR A 40 -0.86 -8.85 -2.89
N GLY A 41 -1.70 -8.89 -1.86
CA GLY A 41 -2.26 -10.14 -1.32
C GLY A 41 -2.99 -10.98 -2.36
N GLN A 42 -3.67 -10.35 -3.33
CA GLN A 42 -4.30 -11.07 -4.45
C GLN A 42 -3.30 -11.72 -5.43
N TYR A 43 -2.02 -11.34 -5.36
CA TYR A 43 -0.93 -11.83 -6.21
C TYR A 43 0.06 -12.74 -5.47
N GLU A 44 -0.18 -13.09 -4.19
CA GLU A 44 0.68 -14.02 -3.43
C GLU A 44 0.88 -15.35 -4.18
N ASP A 45 -0.18 -15.89 -4.77
CA ASP A 45 -0.18 -17.14 -5.53
C ASP A 45 0.26 -16.97 -7.01
N CYS A 46 0.63 -15.76 -7.42
CA CYS A 46 0.98 -15.45 -8.81
C CYS A 46 2.48 -15.63 -9.05
N ALA A 47 2.81 -16.72 -9.75
CA ALA A 47 4.19 -17.04 -10.16
C ALA A 47 4.91 -15.93 -10.97
N PHE A 48 4.19 -14.94 -11.47
CA PHE A 48 4.76 -13.77 -12.13
C PHE A 48 5.48 -12.82 -11.16
N TRP A 49 4.99 -12.68 -9.92
CA TRP A 49 5.48 -11.72 -8.94
C TRP A 49 6.58 -12.28 -8.03
N GLY A 50 6.61 -13.60 -7.80
CA GLY A 50 7.76 -14.30 -7.23
C GLY A 50 8.46 -13.57 -6.08
N ASP A 51 9.75 -13.26 -6.24
CA ASP A 51 10.55 -12.54 -5.24
C ASP A 51 10.15 -11.05 -5.11
N GLU A 52 9.66 -10.41 -6.17
CA GLU A 52 9.21 -9.00 -6.15
C GLU A 52 7.95 -8.79 -5.31
N TYR A 53 7.15 -9.86 -5.09
CA TYR A 53 6.02 -9.81 -4.16
C TYR A 53 6.49 -9.56 -2.72
N GLN A 54 7.51 -10.29 -2.25
CA GLN A 54 8.00 -10.12 -0.88
C GLN A 54 8.66 -8.77 -0.68
N GLU A 55 9.45 -8.31 -1.66
CA GLU A 55 10.04 -6.96 -1.64
C GLU A 55 8.97 -5.87 -1.55
N ALA A 56 7.89 -5.97 -2.35
CA ALA A 56 6.78 -5.03 -2.28
C ALA A 56 6.08 -5.06 -0.91
N ILE A 57 5.83 -6.25 -0.34
CA ILE A 57 5.20 -6.37 0.99
C ILE A 57 6.09 -5.76 2.08
N ASP A 58 7.40 -5.97 2.02
CA ASP A 58 8.35 -5.40 2.98
C ASP A 58 8.33 -3.86 2.89
N GLU A 59 8.41 -3.28 1.69
CA GLU A 59 8.31 -1.83 1.48
C GLU A 59 6.98 -1.24 1.98
N ILE A 60 5.86 -1.94 1.76
CA ILE A 60 4.54 -1.49 2.25
C ILE A 60 4.50 -1.51 3.78
N GLN A 61 5.10 -2.51 4.42
CA GLN A 61 5.15 -2.59 5.88
C GLN A 61 6.00 -1.48 6.49
N GLU A 62 7.05 -1.04 5.80
CA GLU A 62 7.90 0.10 6.18
C GLU A 62 7.18 1.46 6.08
N ILE A 63 6.04 1.55 5.38
CA ILE A 63 5.23 2.77 5.39
C ILE A 63 4.78 3.06 6.82
N ASP A 64 5.34 4.11 7.39
CA ASP A 64 4.93 4.66 8.67
C ASP A 64 3.76 5.63 8.45
N CYS A 65 2.58 5.20 8.88
CA CYS A 65 1.37 6.00 8.84
C CYS A 65 1.10 6.71 10.17
N SER A 66 1.89 6.42 11.22
CA SER A 66 1.80 7.20 12.44
C SER A 66 2.23 8.63 12.11
N GLU A 67 1.43 9.61 12.51
CA GLU A 67 1.92 10.98 12.51
C GLU A 67 3.19 10.97 13.35
N GLU A 68 4.35 11.26 12.74
CA GLU A 68 5.50 11.77 13.50
C GLU A 68 4.97 13.01 14.22
N THR A 69 4.50 12.81 15.45
CA THR A 69 4.67 13.81 16.47
C THR A 69 6.17 13.94 16.55
N GLU A 70 6.73 14.85 15.75
CA GLU A 70 8.10 15.32 15.91
C GLU A 70 8.22 15.64 17.41
N ASP A 71 8.85 14.75 18.16
CA ASP A 71 9.38 15.04 19.48
C ASP A 71 10.44 16.11 19.22
N ILE A 72 9.98 17.36 19.18
CA ILE A 72 10.83 18.55 19.33
C ILE A 72 11.35 18.46 20.77
N GLU A 73 12.42 17.69 20.95
CA GLU A 73 13.23 17.73 22.15
C GLU A 73 13.69 19.20 22.33
N THR A 74 13.15 19.84 23.37
CA THR A 74 13.43 21.21 23.77
C THR A 74 14.72 21.28 24.59
#